data_AF-A0A926ZS96-F1
#
_entry.id   AF-A0A926ZS96-F1
#
_cell.length_a   1.000
_cell.length_b   1.000
_cell.length_c   1.000
_cell.angle_alpha   90.00
_cell.angle_beta   90.00
_cell.angle_gamma   90.00
#
_symmetry.space_group_name_H-M   'P 1'
#
loop_
_entity.id
_entity.type
_entity.pdbx_description
1 polymer ?
#
loop_
_entity_poly.entity_id
_entity_poly.type
_entity_poly.pdbx_seq_one_letter_code
_entity_poly.pdbx_strand_id
1 'polypeptide(L)' 'MRPLRFRARGLPEAIMDLHAIRRIATLEEVAATVCFLAGSDAGYISGGVVDVSGGFQI' A
#
# COMPACT_ATOMS: atom_id res chain seq x y z
N MET A 1 -13.51 14.12 -3.98
CA MET A 1 -12.09 14.19 -3.58
C MET A 1 -11.24 14.07 -4.84
N ARG A 2 -10.27 14.96 -5.08
CA ARG A 2 -9.42 14.87 -6.29
C ARG A 2 -8.45 13.68 -6.12
N PRO A 3 -8.24 12.83 -7.15
CA PRO A 3 -7.31 11.70 -7.04
C PRO A 3 -5.88 12.22 -6.82
N LEU A 4 -5.18 11.63 -5.84
CA LEU A 4 -3.80 11.92 -5.50
C LEU A 4 -2.90 11.19 -6.51
N ARG A 5 -2.79 11.74 -7.72
CA ARG A 5 -2.00 11.16 -8.82
C ARG A 5 -0.49 11.22 -8.54
N PHE A 6 -0.02 10.40 -7.62
CA PHE A 6 1.39 10.17 -7.35
C PHE A 6 1.79 8.80 -7.88
N ARG A 7 2.81 8.77 -8.72
CA ARG A 7 3.41 7.54 -9.27
C ARG A 7 4.92 7.70 -9.22
N ALA A 8 5.59 6.83 -8.48
CA ALA A 8 7.05 6.75 -8.53
C ALA A 8 7.49 6.25 -9.92
N ARG A 9 8.53 6.87 -10.49
CA ARG A 9 9.13 6.50 -11.77
C ARG A 9 10.66 6.46 -11.63
N GLY A 10 11.30 5.57 -12.40
CA GLY A 10 12.77 5.53 -12.52
C GLY A 10 13.50 5.00 -11.28
N LEU A 11 12.90 4.07 -10.54
CA LEU A 11 13.58 3.43 -9.41
C LEU A 11 14.57 2.38 -9.89
N PRO A 12 15.70 2.19 -9.18
CA PRO A 12 16.63 1.10 -9.47
C PRO A 12 15.94 -0.27 -9.44
N GLU A 13 16.33 -1.18 -10.34
CA GLU A 13 15.81 -2.55 -10.38
C GLU A 13 15.98 -3.27 -9.04
N ALA A 14 17.09 -3.04 -8.34
CA ALA A 14 17.32 -3.61 -7.00
C ALA A 14 16.21 -3.24 -5.99
N ILE A 15 15.58 -2.06 -6.11
CA ILE A 15 14.43 -1.68 -5.27
C ILE A 15 13.16 -2.39 -5.75
N MET A 16 13.00 -2.54 -7.05
CA MET A 16 11.86 -3.21 -7.66
C MET A 16 11.85 -4.71 -7.31
N ASP A 17 13.03 -5.34 -7.24
CA ASP A 17 13.22 -6.76 -6.90
C ASP A 17 12.84 -7.09 -5.46
N LEU A 18 12.92 -6.11 -4.55
CA LEU A 18 12.49 -6.30 -3.16
C LEU A 18 10.97 -6.40 -3.02
N HIS A 19 10.21 -5.92 -4.00
CA HIS A 19 8.76 -6.00 -4.00
C HIS A 19 8.32 -7.19 -4.85
N ALA A 20 7.68 -8.20 -4.27
CA ALA A 20 7.19 -9.37 -5.04
C ALA A 20 6.31 -8.98 -6.23
N ILE A 21 5.50 -7.92 -6.10
CA ILE A 21 4.64 -7.41 -7.18
C ILE A 21 5.38 -6.54 -8.22
N ARG A 22 6.67 -6.26 -8.02
CA ARG A 22 7.55 -5.46 -8.89
C ARG A 22 7.00 -4.09 -9.28
N ARG A 23 6.35 -3.41 -8.34
CA ARG A 23 5.92 -2.01 -8.52
C ARG A 23 5.73 -1.31 -7.19
N ILE A 24 5.83 0.01 -7.22
CA ILE A 24 5.47 0.85 -6.09
C ILE A 24 3.97 1.09 -6.07
N ALA A 25 3.40 1.02 -4.88
CA ALA A 25 1.99 1.34 -4.66
C ALA A 25 1.70 2.80 -5.01
N THR A 26 0.52 3.05 -5.55
CA THR A 26 -0.07 4.39 -5.62
C THR A 26 -0.59 4.81 -4.26
N LEU A 27 -0.81 6.12 -4.07
CA LEU A 27 -1.40 6.61 -2.82
C LEU A 27 -2.81 6.07 -2.61
N GLU A 28 -3.59 5.90 -3.68
CA GLU A 28 -4.93 5.35 -3.63
C GLU A 28 -4.94 3.90 -3.12
N GLU A 29 -3.96 3.09 -3.51
CA GLU A 29 -3.87 1.69 -3.07
C GLU A 29 -3.59 1.58 -1.56
N VAL A 30 -2.72 2.44 -1.02
CA VAL A 30 -2.45 2.48 0.42
C VAL A 30 -3.64 3.06 1.18
N ALA A 31 -4.22 4.17 0.68
CA ALA A 31 -5.36 4.83 1.30
C ALA A 31 -6.61 3.94 1.34
N ALA A 32 -6.83 3.08 0.34
CA ALA A 32 -7.96 2.16 0.31
C ALA A 32 -7.97 1.22 1.53
N THR A 33 -6.82 0.66 1.92
CA THR A 33 -6.71 -0.19 3.13
C THR A 33 -7.02 0.61 4.39
N VAL A 34 -6.52 1.85 4.50
CA VAL A 34 -6.81 2.72 5.65
C VAL A 34 -8.31 3.04 5.73
N CYS A 35 -8.93 3.41 4.61
CA CYS A 35 -10.36 3.69 4.54
C CYS A 35 -11.21 2.47 4.90
N PHE A 36 -10.80 1.26 4.50
CA PHE A 36 -11.46 0.03 4.93
C PHE A 36 -11.35 -0.17 6.45
N LEU A 37 -10.14 -0.06 7.02
CA LEU A 37 -9.92 -0.22 8.45
C LEU A 37 -10.65 0.83 9.30
N ALA A 38 -10.85 2.04 8.76
CA ALA A 38 -11.65 3.09 9.39
C ALA A 38 -13.17 2.91 9.16
N GLY A 39 -13.58 1.99 8.29
CA GLY A 39 -14.98 1.74 7.92
C GLY A 39 -15.72 0.82 8.91
N SER A 40 -17.04 0.75 8.76
CA SER A 40 -17.90 -0.08 9.63
C SER A 40 -17.59 -1.58 9.54
N ASP A 41 -17.07 -2.04 8.40
CA ASP A 41 -16.82 -3.47 8.15
C ASP A 41 -15.60 -4.01 8.89
N ALA A 42 -14.73 -3.12 9.39
CA ALA A 42 -13.52 -3.47 10.13
C ALA A 42 -13.71 -3.48 11.67
N GLY A 43 -14.95 -3.39 12.17
CA GLY A 43 -15.23 -3.21 13.60
C GLY A 43 -14.71 -4.30 14.57
N TYR A 44 -14.26 -5.44 14.05
CA TYR A 44 -13.65 -6.52 14.84
C TYR A 44 -12.13 -6.71 14.60
N ILE A 45 -11.51 -5.79 13.85
CA ILE A 45 -10.08 -5.80 13.57
C ILE A 45 -9.42 -4.79 14.51
N SER A 46 -8.63 -5.27 15.47
CA SER A 46 -7.91 -4.42 16.43
C SER A 46 -6.61 -5.07 16.90
N GLY A 47 -5.65 -4.24 17.32
CA GLY A 47 -4.34 -4.68 17.84
C GLY A 47 -3.39 -5.30 16.79
N GLY A 48 -3.81 -5.42 15.53
CA GLY A 48 -3.00 -5.95 14.44
C GLY A 48 -2.28 -4.87 13.64
N VAL A 49 -1.20 -5.26 12.96
CA VAL A 49 -0.49 -4.45 11.97
C VAL A 49 -0.75 -5.06 10.60
N VAL A 50 -1.19 -4.23 9.65
CA VAL A 50 -1.40 -4.64 8.26
C VAL A 50 -0.32 -3.99 7.40
N ASP A 51 0.54 -4.81 6.80
CA ASP A 51 1.55 -4.33 5.87
C ASP A 51 0.97 -4.16 4.46
N VAL A 52 1.14 -2.97 3.88
CA VAL A 52 0.63 -2.60 2.55
C VAL A 52 1.81 -2.25 1.65
N SER A 53 2.67 -3.23 1.41
CA SER A 53 4.00 -3.02 0.85
C SER A 53 4.25 -3.72 -0.49
N GLY A 54 3.24 -4.36 -1.08
CA GLY A 54 3.43 -5.09 -2.35
C GLY A 54 4.37 -6.30 -2.24
N GLY A 55 4.47 -6.88 -1.04
CA GLY A 55 5.37 -7.99 -0.76
C GLY A 55 6.82 -7.57 -0.58
N PHE A 56 7.05 -6.33 -0.14
CA PHE A 56 8.37 -5.91 0.34
C PHE A 56 8.65 -6.62 1.66
N GLN A 57 9.67 -7.48 1.70
CA GLN A 57 10.02 -8.22 2.91
C GLN A 57 11.47 -7.92 3.25
N ILE A 58 11.66 -7.30 4.41
CA ILE A 58 12.93 -7.17 5.14
C ILE A 58 12.78 -7.88 6.48
#